data_AF-A0A3N5RSI6-F1
#
_entry.id   AF-A0A3N5RSI6-F1
#
_cell.length_a   1.000
_cell.length_b   1.000
_cell.length_c   1.000
_cell.angle_alpha   90.00
_cell.angle_beta   90.00
_cell.angle_gamma   90.00
#
_symmetry.space_group_name_H-M   'P 1'
#
loop_
_entity.id
_entity.type
_entity.pdbx_description
1 polymer ?
#
loop_
_entity_poly.entity_id
_entity_poly.type
_entity_poly.pdbx_seq_one_letter_code
_entity_poly.pdbx_strand_id
1 'polypeptide(L)' 'EEKIESQVREIFNTTPLGIIETLRLKRPIYKKTAAYGHFGRNDPDFTWEKTDKSNSFKT' A
#
# COMPACT_ATOMS: atom_id res chain seq x y z
N GLU A 1 12.86 15.26 -7.94
CA GLU A 1 11.65 14.93 -7.14
C GLU A 1 10.39 14.98 -7.99
N GLU A 2 10.19 16.01 -8.82
CA GLU A 2 9.01 16.17 -9.69
C GLU A 2 8.64 14.94 -10.54
N LYS A 3 9.63 14.27 -11.17
CA LYS A 3 9.39 13.03 -11.94
C LYS A 3 8.83 11.89 -11.08
N ILE A 4 9.29 11.77 -9.84
CA ILE A 4 8.83 10.73 -8.92
C ILE A 4 7.41 11.07 -8.47
N GLU A 5 7.15 12.33 -8.12
CA GLU A 5 5.83 12.78 -7.70
C GLU A 5 4.77 12.53 -8.78
N SER A 6 5.06 12.88 -10.04
CA SER A 6 4.12 12.67 -11.14
C SER A 6 3.81 11.19 -11.36
N GLN A 7 4.83 10.33 -11.30
CA GLN A 7 4.66 8.89 -11.38
C GLN A 7 3.85 8.33 -10.21
N VAL A 8 4.05 8.83 -8.99
CA VAL A 8 3.25 8.41 -7.83
C VAL A 8 1.77 8.75 -8.06
N ARG A 9 1.46 9.95 -8.57
CA ARG A 9 0.09 10.35 -8.89
C ARG A 9 -0.53 9.53 -10.02
N GLU A 10 0.27 9.07 -10.99
CA GLU A 10 -0.17 8.21 -12.10
C GLU A 10 -0.42 6.76 -11.65
N ILE A 11 0.47 6.19 -10.83
CA ILE A 11 0.48 4.76 -10.47
C ILE A 11 -0.48 4.45 -9.31
N PHE A 12 -0.64 5.38 -8.36
CA PHE A 12 -1.40 5.16 -7.13
C PHE A 12 -2.65 6.03 -7.08
N ASN A 13 -3.81 5.39 -6.89
CA ASN A 13 -5.03 6.09 -6.54
C ASN A 13 -5.01 6.47 -5.05
N THR A 14 -4.71 7.74 -4.76
CA THR A 14 -4.56 8.28 -3.40
C THR A 14 -5.86 8.81 -2.80
N THR A 15 -7.01 8.62 -3.48
CA THR A 15 -8.30 8.91 -2.86
C THR A 15 -8.57 7.94 -1.69
N PRO A 16 -9.33 8.34 -0.65
CA PRO A 16 -9.64 7.44 0.47
C PRO A 16 -10.26 6.11 0.02
N LEU A 17 -11.17 6.16 -0.96
CA LEU A 17 -11.78 4.96 -1.55
C LEU A 17 -10.74 4.10 -2.28
N GLY A 18 -9.91 4.72 -3.13
CA GLY A 18 -8.86 4.03 -3.87
C GLY A 18 -7.85 3.31 -2.95
N ILE A 19 -7.48 3.93 -1.84
CA ILE A 19 -6.61 3.31 -0.82
C ILE A 19 -7.30 2.08 -0.20
N ILE A 20 -8.57 2.21 0.20
CA ILE A 20 -9.34 1.11 0.80
C ILE A 20 -9.47 -0.07 -0.16
N GLU A 21 -9.74 0.19 -1.44
CA GLU A 21 -9.91 -0.84 -2.47
C GLU A 21 -8.58 -1.52 -2.82
N THR A 22 -7.54 -0.72 -3.11
CA THR A 22 -6.21 -1.23 -3.48
C THR A 22 -5.62 -2.09 -2.37
N LEU A 23 -5.74 -1.65 -1.11
CA LEU A 23 -5.21 -2.35 0.05
C LEU A 23 -6.24 -3.31 0.69
N ARG A 24 -7.41 -3.50 0.09
CA ARG A 24 -8.46 -4.42 0.58
C ARG A 24 -8.73 -4.28 2.08
N LEU A 25 -8.92 -3.04 2.56
CA LEU A 25 -8.92 -2.70 3.99
C LEU A 25 -10.23 -3.04 4.73
N LYS A 26 -11.33 -3.31 4.02
CA LYS A 26 -12.61 -3.71 4.61
C LYS A 26 -12.62 -5.19 5.02
N ARG A 27 -11.68 -5.58 5.88
CA ARG A 27 -11.47 -6.95 6.39
C ARG A 27 -11.07 -6.92 7.87
N PRO A 28 -11.34 -7.96 8.67
CA PRO A 28 -10.97 -8.01 10.07
C PRO A 28 -9.49 -8.37 10.28
N ILE A 29 -8.56 -7.55 9.78
CA ILE A 29 -7.11 -7.81 9.78
C ILE A 29 -6.32 -7.07 10.88
N TYR A 30 -6.94 -6.08 11.54
CA TYR A 30 -6.25 -5.11 12.38
C TYR A 30 -5.78 -5.62 13.74
N LYS A 31 -6.39 -6.68 14.28
CA LYS A 31 -5.97 -7.24 15.58
C LYS A 31 -4.49 -7.66 15.57
N LYS A 32 -3.99 -8.13 14.42
CA LYS A 32 -2.61 -8.56 14.23
C LYS A 32 -1.59 -7.42 14.34
N THR A 33 -1.99 -6.19 14.02
CA THR A 33 -1.11 -5.00 14.06
C THR A 33 -1.09 -4.32 15.42
N ALA A 34 -1.97 -4.71 16.35
CA ALA A 34 -2.10 -4.09 17.68
C ALA A 34 -0.87 -4.33 18.60
N ALA A 35 0.04 -5.21 18.20
CA ALA A 35 1.33 -5.43 18.84
C ALA A 35 2.41 -5.66 17.77
N TYR A 36 3.66 -5.40 18.15
CA TYR A 36 4.85 -5.62 17.31
C TYR A 36 4.89 -4.78 16.02
N GLY A 37 4.16 -3.67 15.98
CA GLY A 37 4.19 -2.69 14.89
C GLY A 37 3.27 -3.03 13.70
N HIS A 38 3.00 -1.99 12.90
CA HIS A 38 2.16 -2.05 11.71
C HIS A 38 2.94 -2.36 10.41
N PHE A 39 4.25 -2.09 10.40
CA PHE A 39 5.08 -2.11 9.20
C PHE A 39 6.24 -3.10 9.29
N GLY A 40 6.79 -3.51 8.14
CA GLY A 40 7.97 -4.36 8.03
C GLY A 40 7.71 -5.83 8.37
N ARG A 41 6.45 -6.27 8.28
CA ARG A 41 6.01 -7.61 8.70
C ARG A 41 5.53 -8.40 7.50
N ASN A 42 6.09 -9.59 7.31
CA ASN A 42 5.69 -10.51 6.24
C ASN A 42 4.43 -11.31 6.65
N ASP A 43 3.26 -10.66 6.66
CA ASP A 43 1.95 -11.29 6.85
C ASP A 43 1.10 -11.09 5.58
N PRO A 44 0.47 -12.15 5.02
CA PRO A 44 -0.33 -12.05 3.80
C PRO A 44 -1.53 -11.09 3.90
N ASP A 45 -2.00 -10.79 5.11
CA ASP A 45 -3.09 -9.83 5.32
C ASP A 45 -2.65 -8.37 5.19
N PHE A 46 -1.36 -8.07 5.36
CA PHE A 46 -0.79 -6.72 5.31
C PHE A 46 -0.42 -6.37 3.87
N THR A 47 -1.44 -6.09 3.07
CA THR A 47 -1.25 -5.80 1.64
C THR A 47 -0.45 -4.53 1.38
N TRP A 48 -0.32 -3.62 2.35
CA TRP A 48 0.54 -2.44 2.25
C TRP A 48 2.04 -2.75 2.27
N GLU A 49 2.43 -3.95 2.70
CA GLU A 49 3.83 -4.41 2.66
C GLU A 49 4.22 -4.99 1.30
N LYS A 50 3.26 -5.15 0.38
CA LYS A 50 3.54 -5.69 -0.96
C LYS A 50 4.29 -4.67 -1.82
N THR A 51 5.26 -5.17 -2.58
CA THR A 51 6.07 -4.41 -3.54
C THR A 51 5.64 -4.67 -4.99
N ASP A 52 4.39 -5.06 -5.19
CA ASP A 52 3.81 -5.42 -6.49
C ASP A 52 3.71 -4.25 -7.49
N LYS A 53 3.80 -3.00 -7.00
CA LYS A 53 3.87 -1.79 -7.83
C LYS A 53 5.28 -1.39 -8.27
N SER A 54 6.32 -2.08 -7.81
CA SER A 54 7.72 -1.73 -8.12
C SER A 54 8.00 -1.64 -9.62
N ASN A 55 7.48 -2.58 -10.41
CA ASN A 55 7.65 -2.60 -11.87
C ASN A 55 6.84 -1.53 -12.62
N SER A 56 5.98 -0.75 -11.94
CA SER A 56 5.18 0.30 -12.59
C SER A 56 5.97 1.61 -12.78
N PHE A 57 7.09 1.77 -12.07
CA PHE A 57 7.94 2.95 -12.20
C PHE A 57 8.81 2.86 -13.45
N LYS A 58 8.95 4.00 -14.14
CA LYS A 58 9.81 4.13 -15.34
C LYS A 58 11.10 4.87 -14.96
N THR A 59 12.25 4.37 -15.42
CA THR A 59 13.58 4.96 -15.17
C THR A 59 13.73 6.34 -15.79
#